data_AF-F8NP88-F1
#
_entry.id   AF-F8NP88-F1
#
_cell.length_a   1.000
_cell.length_b   1.000
_cell.length_c   1.000
_cell.angle_alpha   90.00
_cell.angle_beta   90.00
_cell.angle_gamma   90.00
#
_symmetry.space_group_name_H-M   'P 1'
#
loop_
_entity.id
_entity.type
_entity.pdbx_description
1 polymer ?
#
loop_
_entity_poly.entity_id
_entity_poly.type
_entity_poly.pdbx_seq_one_letter_code
_entity_poly.pdbx_strand_id
1 'polypeptide(L)'
;MTTTFESLPVELIAEILSELDLASLIEVSYLSRRLRFIASDSSLNPWRRPIIRNLYNLDYENCLKHLSVRTIVPRQNWIEVLSLATPSFLLFDATLPNLRAVEWEECFRRRFLPGWTKWKKDSSWREAFLKVLHRVWHRSHTSCTTDESWTKYVVLNRNGSANELEGSSRSFNPLVIFNEMKLQSNLAHLETRVRLVVEFPDVRIIALGVLNRPKTQFTVNANARAFLHPPGIEATSQAGYDRLTYPLPSHSYRDYPFYTPGGSDKRWMGSGALEEEGMQWVGGLMLTTQIIGSHTRETIADGPPLQEMDIVTGAGRNQYASFSWQDLLVIAPWMQERVSKIIYGPGLGN
;
A
#
# COMPACT_ATOMS: atom_id res chain seq x y z
N MET A 1 -30.73 8.79 -42.31
CA MET A 1 -31.04 7.98 -41.12
C MET A 1 -30.47 8.71 -39.92
N THR A 2 -31.28 9.07 -38.93
CA THR A 2 -30.79 9.70 -37.70
C THR A 2 -30.02 8.66 -36.89
N THR A 3 -28.71 8.84 -36.75
CA THR A 3 -27.87 7.99 -35.91
C THR A 3 -28.26 8.23 -34.45
N THR A 4 -29.01 7.30 -33.87
CA THR A 4 -29.39 7.34 -32.46
C THR A 4 -28.26 6.79 -31.60
N PHE A 5 -28.11 7.25 -30.35
CA PHE A 5 -27.09 6.72 -29.43
C PHE A 5 -27.11 5.18 -29.32
N GLU A 6 -28.31 4.58 -29.33
CA GLU A 6 -28.47 3.13 -29.27
C GLU A 6 -28.03 2.37 -30.53
N SER A 7 -27.75 3.03 -31.65
CA SER A 7 -27.22 2.38 -32.86
C SER A 7 -25.70 2.18 -32.81
N LEU A 8 -25.02 2.70 -31.79
CA LEU A 8 -23.58 2.50 -31.60
C LEU A 8 -23.25 1.07 -31.17
N PRO A 9 -22.03 0.57 -31.49
CA PRO A 9 -21.46 -0.64 -30.90
C PRO A 9 -21.53 -0.63 -29.37
N VAL A 10 -21.74 -1.81 -28.77
CA VAL A 10 -21.97 -1.93 -27.32
C VAL A 10 -20.75 -1.53 -26.50
N GLU A 11 -19.55 -1.73 -27.06
CA GLU A 11 -18.27 -1.36 -26.48
C GLU A 11 -18.14 0.16 -26.37
N LEU A 12 -18.48 0.90 -27.44
CA LEU A 12 -18.47 2.36 -27.44
C LEU A 12 -19.53 2.94 -26.51
N ILE A 13 -20.71 2.31 -26.44
CA ILE A 13 -21.73 2.71 -25.47
C ILE A 13 -21.19 2.52 -24.05
N ALA A 14 -20.61 1.36 -23.73
CA ALA A 14 -20.05 1.10 -22.41
C ALA A 14 -18.91 2.08 -22.05
N GLU A 15 -18.05 2.41 -23.00
CA GLU A 15 -16.97 3.40 -22.82
C GLU A 15 -17.54 4.78 -22.49
N ILE A 16 -18.54 5.25 -23.24
CA ILE A 16 -19.22 6.52 -22.97
C ILE A 16 -19.91 6.51 -21.60
N LEU A 17 -20.61 5.41 -21.26
CA LEU A 17 -21.25 5.24 -19.95
C LEU A 17 -20.23 5.27 -18.80
N SER A 18 -18.99 4.83 -19.03
CA SER A 18 -17.93 4.82 -18.02
C SER A 18 -17.40 6.21 -17.64
N GLU A 19 -17.68 7.24 -18.43
CA GLU A 19 -17.30 8.63 -18.12
C GLU A 19 -18.31 9.33 -17.20
N LEU A 20 -19.56 8.84 -17.15
CA LEU A 20 -20.64 9.38 -16.33
C LEU A 20 -20.32 9.27 -14.84
N ASP A 21 -20.91 10.13 -14.01
CA ASP A 21 -20.99 9.96 -12.56
C ASP A 21 -21.91 8.79 -12.17
N LEU A 22 -21.79 8.29 -10.94
CA LEU A 22 -22.54 7.10 -10.54
C LEU A 22 -24.05 7.38 -10.54
N ALA A 23 -24.48 8.57 -10.11
CA ALA A 23 -25.89 8.95 -10.14
C ALA A 23 -26.45 8.93 -11.57
N SER A 24 -25.81 9.61 -12.52
CA SER A 24 -26.24 9.61 -13.92
C SER A 24 -26.18 8.21 -14.55
N LEU A 25 -25.14 7.42 -14.27
CA LEU A 25 -25.02 6.05 -14.79
C LEU A 25 -26.18 5.17 -14.30
N ILE A 26 -26.57 5.32 -13.03
CA ILE A 26 -27.75 4.63 -12.48
C ILE A 26 -28.99 5.03 -13.27
N GLU A 27 -29.26 6.31 -13.47
CA GLU A 27 -30.45 6.76 -14.21
C GLU A 27 -30.46 6.22 -15.65
N VAL A 28 -29.36 6.42 -16.38
CA VAL A 28 -29.20 5.98 -17.78
C VAL A 28 -29.39 4.48 -17.93
N SER A 29 -28.91 3.70 -16.95
CA SER A 29 -29.06 2.25 -16.95
C SER A 29 -30.52 1.76 -16.87
N TYR A 30 -31.47 2.61 -16.47
CA TYR A 30 -32.90 2.32 -16.45
C TYR A 30 -33.68 2.92 -17.62
N LEU A 31 -33.08 3.76 -18.47
CA LEU A 31 -33.79 4.42 -19.58
C LEU A 31 -34.18 3.47 -20.72
N SER A 32 -33.41 2.40 -20.96
CA SER A 32 -33.75 1.41 -21.98
C SER A 32 -33.26 0.00 -21.65
N ARG A 33 -33.87 -1.02 -22.26
CA ARG A 33 -33.47 -2.43 -22.07
C ARG A 33 -32.05 -2.69 -22.59
N ARG A 34 -31.64 -2.01 -23.67
CA ARG A 34 -30.31 -2.15 -24.25
C ARG A 34 -29.26 -1.59 -23.31
N LEU A 35 -29.48 -0.37 -22.78
CA LEU A 35 -28.57 0.25 -21.81
C LEU A 35 -28.50 -0.57 -20.52
N ARG A 36 -29.62 -1.11 -20.06
CA ARG A 36 -29.65 -2.02 -18.92
C ARG A 36 -28.79 -3.26 -19.14
N PHE A 37 -28.92 -3.88 -20.31
CA PHE A 37 -28.14 -5.06 -20.67
C PHE A 37 -26.63 -4.76 -20.68
N ILE A 38 -26.23 -3.68 -21.36
CA ILE A 38 -24.84 -3.21 -21.44
C ILE A 38 -24.29 -2.91 -20.04
N ALA A 39 -25.05 -2.18 -19.21
CA ALA A 39 -24.64 -1.85 -17.85
C ALA A 39 -24.48 -3.08 -16.95
N SER A 40 -25.33 -4.10 -17.11
CA SER A 40 -25.25 -5.33 -16.32
C SER A 40 -24.18 -6.32 -16.77
N ASP A 41 -23.57 -6.12 -17.95
CA ASP A 41 -22.57 -7.02 -18.50
C ASP A 41 -21.23 -6.86 -17.76
N SER A 42 -20.74 -7.95 -17.16
CA SER A 42 -19.46 -8.00 -16.45
C SER A 42 -18.24 -7.82 -17.35
N SER A 43 -18.36 -8.11 -18.65
CA SER A 43 -17.26 -7.98 -19.61
C SER A 43 -17.03 -6.53 -20.04
N LEU A 44 -18.12 -5.78 -20.26
CA LEU A 44 -18.10 -4.36 -20.61
C LEU A 44 -17.91 -3.47 -19.37
N ASN A 45 -18.60 -3.81 -18.28
CA ASN A 45 -18.50 -3.22 -16.95
C ASN A 45 -18.25 -1.69 -16.91
N PRO A 46 -19.22 -0.87 -17.38
CA PRO A 46 -19.08 0.58 -17.39
C PRO A 46 -18.99 1.20 -15.98
N TRP A 47 -19.34 0.45 -14.94
CA TRP A 47 -19.31 0.88 -13.53
C TRP A 47 -17.91 1.05 -12.96
N ARG A 48 -16.92 0.34 -13.50
CA ARG A 48 -15.58 0.24 -12.90
C ARG A 48 -14.93 1.63 -12.74
N ARG A 49 -14.88 2.39 -13.83
CA ARG A 49 -14.24 3.71 -13.87
C ARG A 49 -14.89 4.73 -12.91
N PRO A 50 -16.22 4.92 -12.89
CA PRO A 50 -16.84 5.88 -11.97
C PRO A 50 -16.74 5.45 -10.50
N ILE A 51 -16.79 4.14 -10.22
CA ILE A 51 -16.53 3.61 -8.87
C ILE A 51 -15.10 3.97 -8.44
N ILE A 52 -14.10 3.65 -9.26
CA ILE A 52 -12.70 3.94 -8.97
C ILE A 52 -12.47 5.45 -8.76
N ARG A 53 -13.08 6.31 -9.58
CA ARG A 53 -13.01 7.78 -9.43
C ARG A 53 -13.53 8.23 -8.07
N ASN A 54 -14.68 7.70 -7.63
CA ASN A 54 -15.22 7.95 -6.29
C ASN A 54 -14.24 7.49 -5.20
N LEU A 55 -13.72 6.26 -5.33
CA LEU A 55 -12.83 5.67 -4.34
C LEU A 55 -11.54 6.48 -4.13
N TYR A 56 -10.98 7.06 -5.21
CA TYR A 56 -9.79 7.91 -5.12
C TYR A 56 -10.06 9.33 -4.61
N ASN A 57 -11.23 9.91 -4.93
CA ASN A 57 -11.57 11.25 -4.48
C ASN A 57 -11.86 11.30 -2.96
N LEU A 58 -12.17 10.16 -2.34
CA LEU A 58 -12.56 10.02 -0.92
C LEU A 58 -13.85 10.75 -0.53
N ASP A 59 -14.44 11.51 -1.46
CA ASP A 59 -15.77 12.07 -1.37
C ASP A 59 -16.74 11.19 -2.18
N TYR A 60 -17.40 10.28 -1.48
CA TYR A 60 -18.23 9.25 -2.10
C TYR A 60 -19.63 9.77 -2.39
N GLU A 61 -20.07 9.62 -3.64
CA GLU A 61 -21.46 9.87 -4.01
C GLU A 61 -22.42 9.05 -3.13
N ASN A 62 -23.52 9.67 -2.70
CA ASN A 62 -24.50 9.02 -1.81
C ASN A 62 -25.06 7.71 -2.39
N CYS A 63 -25.12 7.58 -3.72
CA CYS A 63 -25.59 6.39 -4.40
C CYS A 63 -24.64 5.18 -4.23
N LEU A 64 -23.35 5.40 -3.93
CA LEU A 64 -22.37 4.34 -3.69
C LEU A 64 -22.72 3.52 -2.44
N LYS A 65 -23.33 4.15 -1.41
CA LYS A 65 -23.74 3.52 -0.15
C LYS A 65 -24.61 2.27 -0.35
N HIS A 66 -25.54 2.33 -1.32
CA HIS A 66 -26.52 1.27 -1.56
C HIS A 66 -26.35 0.60 -2.94
N LEU A 67 -25.19 0.76 -3.57
CA LEU A 67 -24.94 0.24 -4.91
C LEU A 67 -25.06 -1.30 -4.99
N SER A 68 -24.85 -2.01 -3.87
CA SER A 68 -24.91 -3.47 -3.75
C SER A 68 -26.32 -4.04 -3.89
N VAL A 69 -27.34 -3.22 -3.58
CA VAL A 69 -28.75 -3.61 -3.66
C VAL A 69 -29.21 -3.67 -5.12
N ARG A 70 -28.49 -3.00 -6.03
CA ARG A 70 -28.86 -2.89 -7.43
C ARG A 70 -28.36 -4.11 -8.21
N THR A 71 -29.29 -4.89 -8.74
CA THR A 71 -28.99 -6.09 -9.55
C THR A 71 -28.26 -5.79 -10.86
N ILE A 72 -28.28 -4.53 -11.31
CA ILE A 72 -27.62 -4.06 -12.54
C ILE A 72 -26.12 -3.88 -12.39
N VAL A 73 -25.61 -3.87 -11.15
CA VAL A 73 -24.18 -3.65 -10.88
C VAL A 73 -23.50 -5.01 -10.74
N PRO A 74 -22.51 -5.33 -11.59
CA PRO A 74 -21.75 -6.56 -11.46
C PRO A 74 -21.09 -6.68 -10.07
N ARG A 75 -21.23 -7.84 -9.44
CA ARG A 75 -20.69 -8.09 -8.08
C ARG A 75 -19.16 -7.98 -8.03
N GLN A 76 -18.47 -8.20 -9.14
CA GLN A 76 -17.01 -8.09 -9.21
C GLN A 76 -16.52 -6.67 -8.87
N ASN A 77 -17.33 -5.64 -9.11
CA ASN A 77 -16.99 -4.26 -8.74
C ASN A 77 -16.81 -4.09 -7.23
N TRP A 78 -17.52 -4.90 -6.44
CA TRP A 78 -17.39 -4.85 -4.99
C TRP A 78 -16.05 -5.37 -4.47
N ILE A 79 -15.31 -6.14 -5.28
CA ILE A 79 -13.95 -6.52 -4.93
C ILE A 79 -13.06 -5.27 -4.86
N GLU A 80 -13.22 -4.33 -5.81
CA GLU A 80 -12.47 -3.07 -5.81
C GLU A 80 -12.94 -2.13 -4.71
N VAL A 81 -14.26 -1.98 -4.51
CA VAL A 81 -14.82 -1.16 -3.43
C VAL A 81 -14.33 -1.64 -2.07
N LEU A 82 -14.41 -2.94 -1.80
CA LEU A 82 -13.92 -3.50 -0.53
C LEU A 82 -12.40 -3.33 -0.39
N SER A 83 -11.65 -3.39 -1.48
CA SER A 83 -10.19 -3.27 -1.43
C SER A 83 -9.71 -1.84 -1.17
N LEU A 84 -10.41 -0.82 -1.69
CA LEU A 84 -9.92 0.57 -1.70
C LEU A 84 -10.71 1.54 -0.81
N ALA A 85 -11.99 1.26 -0.53
CA ALA A 85 -12.83 2.23 0.17
C ALA A 85 -12.38 2.46 1.62
N THR A 86 -12.65 3.66 2.15
CA THR A 86 -12.28 4.01 3.53
C THR A 86 -12.91 3.05 4.55
N PRO A 87 -12.21 2.74 5.64
CA PRO A 87 -12.77 1.89 6.69
C PRO A 87 -14.10 2.40 7.26
N SER A 88 -14.22 3.72 7.49
CA SER A 88 -15.46 4.32 8.03
C SER A 88 -16.66 4.07 7.11
N PHE A 89 -16.49 4.29 5.80
CA PHE A 89 -17.55 4.06 4.83
C PHE A 89 -18.03 2.61 4.83
N LEU A 90 -17.09 1.66 4.77
CA LEU A 90 -17.43 0.24 4.71
C LEU A 90 -18.06 -0.30 6.00
N LEU A 91 -17.70 0.25 7.16
CA LEU A 91 -18.19 -0.20 8.46
C LEU A 91 -19.55 0.40 8.82
N PHE A 92 -19.81 1.65 8.44
CA PHE A 92 -20.95 2.41 8.97
C PHE A 92 -21.96 2.86 7.92
N ASP A 93 -21.52 3.13 6.69
CA ASP A 93 -22.39 3.72 5.66
C ASP A 93 -22.82 2.72 4.58
N ALA A 94 -21.90 1.84 4.17
CA ALA A 94 -22.08 0.98 3.02
C ALA A 94 -22.96 -0.24 3.33
N THR A 95 -23.93 -0.51 2.45
CA THR A 95 -24.63 -1.79 2.42
C THR A 95 -23.73 -2.82 1.73
N LEU A 96 -23.26 -3.83 2.47
CA LEU A 96 -22.34 -4.82 1.91
C LEU A 96 -23.08 -5.87 1.06
N PRO A 97 -22.55 -6.25 -0.11
CA PRO A 97 -23.11 -7.30 -0.95
C PRO A 97 -22.97 -8.70 -0.31
N ASN A 98 -23.78 -9.64 -0.78
CA ASN A 98 -23.59 -11.06 -0.47
C ASN A 98 -22.56 -11.68 -1.43
N LEU A 99 -21.31 -11.78 -0.97
CA LEU A 99 -20.18 -12.37 -1.70
C LEU A 99 -19.87 -13.78 -1.19
N ARG A 100 -19.30 -14.59 -2.09
CA ARG A 100 -18.78 -15.93 -1.78
C ARG A 100 -17.51 -15.84 -0.94
N ALA A 101 -17.18 -16.93 -0.24
CA ALA A 101 -15.99 -16.99 0.60
C ALA A 101 -14.68 -16.68 -0.17
N VAL A 102 -14.58 -17.15 -1.43
CA VAL A 102 -13.42 -16.90 -2.30
C VAL A 102 -13.29 -15.42 -2.67
N GLU A 103 -14.40 -14.72 -2.86
CA GLU A 103 -14.42 -13.28 -3.17
C GLU A 103 -14.00 -12.47 -1.94
N TRP A 104 -14.44 -12.87 -0.74
CA TRP A 104 -13.96 -12.26 0.51
C TRP A 104 -12.47 -12.48 0.76
N GLU A 105 -11.95 -13.67 0.45
CA GLU A 105 -10.53 -13.98 0.51
C GLU A 105 -9.72 -13.09 -0.45
N GLU A 106 -10.22 -12.92 -1.68
CA GLU A 106 -9.61 -12.02 -2.67
C GLU A 106 -9.60 -10.57 -2.19
N CYS A 107 -10.72 -10.08 -1.64
CA CYS A 107 -10.79 -8.73 -1.04
C CYS A 107 -9.78 -8.57 0.11
N PHE A 108 -9.66 -9.58 0.97
CA PHE A 108 -8.73 -9.56 2.09
C PHE A 108 -7.27 -9.46 1.59
N ARG A 109 -6.90 -10.30 0.63
CA ARG A 109 -5.55 -10.33 0.05
C ARG A 109 -5.20 -9.06 -0.72
N ARG A 110 -6.17 -8.43 -1.38
CA ARG A 110 -5.97 -7.17 -2.11
C ARG A 110 -5.79 -5.97 -1.20
N ARG A 111 -6.40 -5.98 -0.01
CA ARG A 111 -6.39 -4.84 0.92
C ARG A 111 -5.30 -4.91 1.97
N PHE A 112 -5.16 -6.05 2.64
CA PHE A 112 -4.38 -6.17 3.87
C PHE A 112 -3.05 -6.89 3.64
N LEU A 113 -2.05 -6.49 4.41
CA LEU A 113 -0.74 -7.13 4.41
C LEU A 113 -0.84 -8.64 4.70
N PRO A 114 -0.06 -9.50 4.03
CA PRO A 114 -0.14 -10.95 4.21
C PRO A 114 0.04 -11.41 5.65
N GLY A 115 0.93 -10.77 6.42
CA GLY A 115 1.16 -11.06 7.83
C GLY A 115 -0.08 -10.87 8.69
N TRP A 116 -1.11 -10.19 8.20
CA TRP A 116 -2.38 -9.98 8.89
C TRP A 116 -3.36 -11.15 8.70
N THR A 117 -3.04 -12.11 7.82
CA THR A 117 -3.80 -13.37 7.68
C THR A 117 -3.86 -14.14 9.01
N LYS A 118 -2.89 -13.93 9.90
CA LYS A 118 -2.90 -14.45 11.29
C LYS A 118 -4.19 -14.14 12.06
N TRP A 119 -4.89 -13.06 11.69
CA TRP A 119 -6.12 -12.62 12.34
C TRP A 119 -7.37 -13.41 11.92
N LYS A 120 -7.32 -14.16 10.82
CA LYS A 120 -8.43 -15.00 10.39
C LYS A 120 -8.73 -16.09 11.42
N LYS A 121 -7.71 -16.79 11.93
CA LYS A 121 -7.90 -17.98 12.79
C LYS A 121 -8.97 -18.91 12.18
N ASP A 122 -9.93 -19.36 12.99
CA ASP A 122 -11.05 -20.22 12.59
C ASP A 122 -12.26 -19.46 12.01
N SER A 123 -12.18 -18.13 11.91
CA SER A 123 -13.30 -17.32 11.41
C SER A 123 -13.46 -17.41 9.89
N SER A 124 -14.66 -17.04 9.42
CA SER A 124 -14.94 -16.88 7.99
C SER A 124 -14.15 -15.71 7.40
N TRP A 125 -13.85 -15.73 6.10
CA TRP A 125 -13.13 -14.62 5.45
C TRP A 125 -13.85 -13.28 5.57
N ARG A 126 -15.18 -13.27 5.52
CA ARG A 126 -15.99 -12.07 5.75
C ARG A 126 -15.78 -11.51 7.16
N GLU A 127 -15.84 -12.37 8.16
CA GLU A 127 -15.67 -11.97 9.56
C GLU A 127 -14.24 -11.48 9.81
N ALA A 128 -13.23 -12.19 9.30
CA ALA A 128 -11.83 -11.79 9.37
C ALA A 128 -11.61 -10.41 8.74
N PHE A 129 -12.17 -10.18 7.54
CA PHE A 129 -12.09 -8.90 6.84
C PHE A 129 -12.66 -7.76 7.70
N LEU A 130 -13.89 -7.91 8.20
CA LEU A 130 -14.54 -6.86 8.99
C LEU A 130 -13.86 -6.61 10.33
N LYS A 131 -13.35 -7.66 10.99
CA LYS A 131 -12.59 -7.52 12.25
C LYS A 131 -11.29 -6.75 12.04
N VAL A 132 -10.53 -7.09 10.99
CA VAL A 132 -9.28 -6.39 10.66
C VAL A 132 -9.58 -4.95 10.25
N LEU A 133 -10.61 -4.72 9.44
CA LEU A 133 -11.03 -3.38 9.04
C LEU A 133 -11.42 -2.51 10.24
N HIS A 134 -12.22 -3.04 11.16
CA HIS A 134 -12.57 -2.35 12.40
C HIS A 134 -11.34 -2.03 13.25
N ARG A 135 -10.36 -2.93 13.32
CA ARG A 135 -9.11 -2.68 14.04
C ARG A 135 -8.30 -1.55 13.43
N VAL A 136 -8.16 -1.52 12.11
CA VAL A 136 -7.51 -0.40 11.41
C VAL A 136 -8.23 0.90 11.74
N TRP A 137 -9.56 0.94 11.55
CA TRP A 137 -10.36 2.12 11.84
C TRP A 137 -10.22 2.58 13.30
N HIS A 138 -10.32 1.66 14.25
CA HIS A 138 -10.20 1.99 15.67
C HIS A 138 -8.81 2.54 16.00
N ARG A 139 -7.76 1.93 15.46
CA ARG A 139 -6.37 2.34 15.70
C ARG A 139 -5.95 3.59 14.93
N SER A 140 -6.67 3.97 13.87
CA SER A 140 -6.42 5.24 13.18
C SER A 140 -7.00 6.44 13.95
N HIS A 141 -7.94 6.21 14.86
CA HIS A 141 -8.55 7.25 15.70
C HIS A 141 -8.11 7.21 17.16
N THR A 142 -7.62 6.06 17.64
CA THR A 142 -7.25 5.88 19.05
C THR A 142 -5.93 5.11 19.18
N SER A 143 -5.15 5.40 20.22
CA SER A 143 -3.87 4.72 20.51
C SER A 143 -4.05 3.37 21.20
N CYS A 144 -5.00 2.55 20.74
CA CYS A 144 -5.30 1.27 21.34
C CYS A 144 -4.29 0.20 20.90
N THR A 145 -3.71 -0.51 21.88
CA THR A 145 -2.77 -1.61 21.67
C THR A 145 -3.26 -2.94 22.26
N THR A 146 -4.54 -3.04 22.60
CA THR A 146 -5.12 -4.21 23.28
C THR A 146 -5.02 -5.47 22.41
N ASP A 147 -5.29 -5.32 21.12
CA ASP A 147 -5.23 -6.44 20.18
C ASP A 147 -3.80 -6.79 19.75
N GLU A 148 -2.87 -5.83 19.76
CA GLU A 148 -1.50 -6.02 19.28
C GLU A 148 -0.51 -5.43 20.28
N SER A 149 -0.05 -6.26 21.23
CA SER A 149 0.89 -5.85 22.28
C SER A 149 2.32 -5.65 21.79
N TRP A 150 2.68 -6.29 20.67
CA TRP A 150 4.00 -6.25 20.05
C TRP A 150 3.88 -5.78 18.60
N THR A 151 4.72 -4.81 18.23
CA THR A 151 4.84 -4.29 16.87
C THR A 151 6.11 -4.84 16.26
N LYS A 152 5.96 -5.61 15.18
CA LYS A 152 7.09 -6.12 14.41
C LYS A 152 7.62 -5.10 13.41
N TYR A 153 8.92 -5.15 13.16
CA TYR A 153 9.60 -4.35 12.14
C TYR A 153 10.78 -5.14 11.57
N VAL A 154 11.22 -4.78 10.37
CA VAL A 154 12.34 -5.47 9.71
C VAL A 154 13.53 -4.54 9.62
N VAL A 155 14.74 -5.05 9.86
CA VAL A 155 16.00 -4.31 9.66
C VAL A 155 16.83 -5.03 8.62
N LEU A 156 17.11 -4.36 7.50
CA LEU A 156 18.05 -4.83 6.49
C LEU A 156 19.46 -4.40 6.90
N ASN A 157 20.30 -5.38 7.22
CA ASN A 157 21.67 -5.12 7.66
C ASN A 157 22.62 -4.98 6.47
N ARG A 158 23.70 -4.22 6.67
CA ARG A 158 24.79 -4.09 5.70
C ARG A 158 25.55 -5.39 5.41
N ASN A 159 25.49 -6.37 6.33
CA ASN A 159 26.19 -7.66 6.19
C ASN A 159 25.44 -8.67 5.28
N GLY A 160 24.34 -8.26 4.65
CA GLY A 160 23.53 -9.13 3.79
C GLY A 160 22.36 -9.80 4.51
N SER A 161 22.33 -9.82 5.84
CA SER A 161 21.22 -10.39 6.62
C SER A 161 20.04 -9.42 6.78
N ALA A 162 18.88 -9.96 7.15
CA ALA A 162 17.73 -9.19 7.59
C ALA A 162 17.22 -9.72 8.94
N ASN A 163 16.90 -8.83 9.87
CA ASN A 163 16.29 -9.18 11.15
C ASN A 163 14.81 -8.80 11.17
N GLU A 164 13.95 -9.73 11.56
CA GLU A 164 12.59 -9.42 12.00
C GLU A 164 12.63 -9.22 13.52
N LEU A 165 12.39 -8.00 13.97
CA LEU A 165 12.46 -7.57 15.36
C LEU A 165 11.07 -7.19 15.86
N GLU A 166 10.91 -7.11 17.17
CA GLU A 166 9.69 -6.67 17.81
C GLU A 166 9.96 -5.68 18.94
N GLY A 167 9.03 -4.74 19.11
CA GLY A 167 9.02 -3.79 20.22
C GLY A 167 7.62 -3.69 20.83
N SER A 168 7.52 -3.23 22.08
CA SER A 168 6.22 -3.03 22.72
C SER A 168 5.42 -1.97 21.97
N SER A 169 4.20 -2.31 21.53
CA SER A 169 3.35 -1.39 20.75
C SER A 169 3.00 -0.10 21.48
N ARG A 170 2.97 -0.11 22.82
CA ARG A 170 2.60 1.06 23.64
C ARG A 170 3.61 2.19 23.58
N SER A 171 4.89 1.82 23.43
CA SER A 171 6.01 2.75 23.39
C SER A 171 6.78 2.63 22.08
N PHE A 172 6.16 2.05 21.05
CA PHE A 172 6.83 1.84 19.77
C PHE A 172 7.04 3.18 19.07
N ASN A 173 8.30 3.57 18.94
CA ASN A 173 8.68 4.77 18.19
C ASN A 173 9.86 4.41 17.27
N PRO A 174 9.64 4.33 15.95
CA PRO A 174 10.67 3.88 15.03
C PRO A 174 11.87 4.84 14.97
N LEU A 175 11.68 6.14 15.19
CA LEU A 175 12.80 7.09 15.23
C LEU A 175 13.72 6.85 16.43
N VAL A 176 13.14 6.62 17.61
CA VAL A 176 13.92 6.35 18.83
C VAL A 176 14.70 5.03 18.67
N ILE A 177 13.99 3.97 18.25
CA ILE A 177 14.58 2.65 18.02
C ILE A 177 15.70 2.73 16.97
N PHE A 178 15.48 3.43 15.85
CA PHE A 178 16.49 3.59 14.82
C PHE A 178 17.69 4.43 15.27
N ASN A 179 17.47 5.50 16.04
CA ASN A 179 18.56 6.31 16.57
C ASN A 179 19.44 5.53 17.56
N GLU A 180 18.87 4.62 18.35
CA GLU A 180 19.64 3.69 19.20
C GLU A 180 20.48 2.73 18.35
N MET A 181 19.91 2.14 17.30
CA MET A 181 20.66 1.29 16.35
C MET A 181 21.79 2.06 15.65
N LYS A 182 21.53 3.32 15.30
CA LYS A 182 22.51 4.24 14.71
C LYS A 182 23.66 4.52 15.67
N LEU A 183 23.36 4.72 16.96
CA LEU A 183 24.36 4.89 18.02
C LEU A 183 25.24 3.64 18.16
N GLN A 184 24.65 2.46 18.22
CA GLN A 184 25.37 1.18 18.29
C GLN A 184 26.27 0.93 17.07
N SER A 185 25.90 1.50 15.92
CA SER A 185 26.65 1.37 14.66
C SER A 185 27.68 2.49 14.43
N ASN A 186 27.91 3.38 15.41
CA ASN A 186 28.78 4.57 15.29
C ASN A 186 28.38 5.57 14.21
N LEU A 187 27.09 5.64 13.89
CA LEU A 187 26.53 6.55 12.88
C LEU A 187 25.74 7.72 13.51
N ALA A 188 25.84 7.90 14.84
CA ALA A 188 25.05 8.88 15.61
C ALA A 188 25.15 10.33 15.07
N HIS A 189 26.30 10.68 14.51
CA HIS A 189 26.62 11.99 13.93
C HIS A 189 25.90 12.29 12.61
N LEU A 190 25.29 11.30 11.97
CA LEU A 190 24.59 11.46 10.70
C LEU A 190 23.09 11.62 10.92
N GLU A 191 22.43 12.35 10.02
CA GLU A 191 20.99 12.57 10.06
C GLU A 191 20.23 11.28 9.71
N THR A 192 19.12 11.04 10.42
CA THR A 192 18.20 9.94 10.09
C THR A 192 17.29 10.39 8.95
N ARG A 193 17.28 9.62 7.87
CA ARG A 193 16.45 9.84 6.69
C ARG A 193 15.25 8.92 6.70
N VAL A 194 14.10 9.43 6.32
CA VAL A 194 12.81 8.70 6.39
C VAL A 194 12.15 8.74 5.03
N ARG A 195 11.94 7.58 4.43
CA ARG A 195 11.27 7.46 3.13
C ARG A 195 9.93 6.77 3.25
N LEU A 196 8.91 7.35 2.63
CA LEU A 196 7.69 6.63 2.30
C LEU A 196 8.02 5.67 1.17
N VAL A 197 7.90 4.36 1.40
CA VAL A 197 8.17 3.35 0.39
C VAL A 197 6.94 3.23 -0.50
N VAL A 198 5.84 2.75 0.08
CA VAL A 198 4.59 2.46 -0.61
C VAL A 198 3.42 2.82 0.30
N GLU A 199 2.33 3.33 -0.27
CA GLU A 199 1.09 3.63 0.45
C GLU A 199 -0.04 2.70 -0.02
N PHE A 200 -0.69 2.02 0.91
CA PHE A 200 -1.89 1.21 0.72
C PHE A 200 -3.10 1.94 1.31
N PRO A 201 -4.34 1.47 1.09
CA PRO A 201 -5.54 2.15 1.59
C PRO A 201 -5.56 2.38 3.11
N ASP A 202 -5.02 1.44 3.89
CA ASP A 202 -5.09 1.44 5.36
C ASP A 202 -3.75 1.76 6.04
N VAL A 203 -2.65 1.53 5.35
CA VAL A 203 -1.30 1.59 5.92
C VAL A 203 -0.30 2.09 4.90
N ARG A 204 0.81 2.63 5.38
CA ARG A 204 1.96 2.96 4.53
C ARG A 204 3.23 2.36 5.10
N ILE A 205 4.11 1.90 4.22
CA ILE A 205 5.40 1.33 4.59
C ILE A 205 6.44 2.45 4.56
N ILE A 206 7.18 2.59 5.66
CA ILE A 206 8.21 3.60 5.81
C ILE A 206 9.57 2.95 6.06
N ALA A 207 10.60 3.55 5.49
CA ALA A 207 11.99 3.16 5.64
C ALA A 207 12.77 4.23 6.39
N LEU A 208 13.51 3.85 7.41
CA LEU A 208 14.40 4.70 8.18
C LEU A 208 15.84 4.24 7.94
N GLY A 209 16.70 5.16 7.54
CA GLY A 209 18.09 4.86 7.23
C GLY A 209 18.98 6.09 7.41
N VAL A 210 20.22 5.96 6.94
CA VAL A 210 21.20 7.06 6.93
C VAL A 210 21.82 7.17 5.54
N LEU A 211 21.90 8.41 5.04
CA LEU A 211 22.62 8.75 3.81
C LEU A 211 23.96 9.38 4.16
N ASN A 212 25.01 8.96 3.46
CA ASN A 212 26.34 9.55 3.59
C ASN A 212 27.10 9.44 2.26
N ARG A 213 28.17 10.22 2.09
CA ARG A 213 29.17 9.99 1.03
C ARG A 213 30.27 9.09 1.59
N PRO A 214 30.17 7.76 1.43
CA PRO A 214 31.10 6.84 2.08
C PRO A 214 32.51 6.99 1.50
N LYS A 215 33.51 7.07 2.38
CA LYS A 215 34.93 6.99 1.98
C LYS A 215 35.36 5.56 1.64
N THR A 216 34.63 4.55 2.12
CA THR A 216 34.91 3.12 1.95
C THR A 216 33.64 2.33 1.66
N GLN A 217 33.74 1.26 0.88
CA GLN A 217 32.58 0.42 0.53
C GLN A 217 32.02 -0.39 1.72
N PHE A 218 32.79 -0.59 2.79
CA PHE A 218 32.40 -1.40 3.94
C PHE A 218 31.23 -0.81 4.76
N THR A 219 30.97 0.49 4.65
CA THR A 219 29.84 1.13 5.35
C THR A 219 28.54 1.05 4.57
N VAL A 220 28.61 0.73 3.28
CA VAL A 220 27.49 0.74 2.34
C VAL A 220 26.58 -0.46 2.57
N ASN A 221 25.28 -0.23 2.55
CA ASN A 221 24.28 -1.27 2.67
C ASN A 221 23.71 -1.62 1.30
N ALA A 222 24.23 -2.71 0.70
CA ALA A 222 23.77 -3.20 -0.58
C ALA A 222 22.29 -3.64 -0.56
N ASN A 223 21.80 -4.17 0.57
CA ASN A 223 20.39 -4.55 0.72
C ASN A 223 19.46 -3.34 0.76
N ALA A 224 19.87 -2.27 1.45
CA ALA A 224 19.13 -1.01 1.46
C ALA A 224 19.04 -0.41 0.06
N ARG A 225 20.16 -0.41 -0.68
CA ARG A 225 20.16 0.00 -2.08
C ARG A 225 19.26 -0.89 -2.92
N ALA A 226 19.38 -2.22 -2.84
CA ALA A 226 18.56 -3.14 -3.64
C ALA A 226 17.05 -2.99 -3.34
N PHE A 227 16.68 -2.68 -2.10
CA PHE A 227 15.29 -2.47 -1.71
C PHE A 227 14.72 -1.15 -2.27
N LEU A 228 15.49 -0.06 -2.19
CA LEU A 228 15.08 1.28 -2.63
C LEU A 228 15.40 1.57 -4.11
N HIS A 229 16.22 0.73 -4.75
CA HIS A 229 16.62 0.80 -6.16
C HIS A 229 16.66 -0.65 -6.67
N PRO A 230 15.55 -1.17 -7.20
CA PRO A 230 15.47 -2.57 -7.57
C PRO A 230 16.29 -2.81 -8.85
N PRO A 231 16.66 -4.07 -9.10
CA PRO A 231 17.33 -4.42 -10.33
C PRO A 231 16.46 -4.07 -11.56
N GLY A 232 17.06 -3.37 -12.53
CA GLY A 232 16.43 -3.04 -13.81
C GLY A 232 15.79 -1.65 -13.92
N ILE A 233 15.78 -0.85 -12.84
CA ILE A 233 15.27 0.54 -12.89
C ILE A 233 16.37 1.57 -13.20
N GLU A 234 17.64 1.27 -12.87
CA GLU A 234 18.76 2.14 -13.23
C GLU A 234 18.99 2.06 -14.75
N ALA A 235 18.92 3.21 -15.45
CA ALA A 235 19.19 3.27 -16.88
C ALA A 235 20.67 2.96 -17.13
N THR A 236 20.96 1.76 -17.59
CA THR A 236 22.28 1.40 -18.11
C THR A 236 22.57 2.37 -19.26
N SER A 237 23.58 3.22 -19.09
CA SER A 237 23.99 4.22 -20.09
C SER A 237 24.71 3.55 -21.27
N GLN A 238 24.07 2.56 -21.89
CA GLN A 238 24.51 1.92 -23.11
C GLN A 238 23.28 1.67 -23.98
N ALA A 239 23.34 2.18 -25.22
CA ALA A 239 22.26 2.21 -26.18
C ALA A 239 21.56 0.83 -26.34
N GLY A 240 20.37 0.70 -25.77
CA GLY A 240 19.53 -0.48 -25.90
C GLY A 240 18.36 -0.36 -24.93
N TYR A 241 17.14 -0.59 -25.39
CA TYR A 241 15.99 -0.68 -24.50
C TYR A 241 16.15 -1.91 -23.61
N ASP A 242 16.66 -1.74 -22.38
CA ASP A 242 16.69 -2.82 -21.41
C ASP A 242 15.27 -3.15 -20.97
N ARG A 243 14.91 -4.43 -21.07
CA ARG A 243 13.61 -4.94 -20.65
C ARG A 243 13.55 -4.86 -19.12
N LEU A 244 12.74 -3.95 -18.60
CA LEU A 244 12.34 -3.89 -17.19
C LEU A 244 11.99 -5.30 -16.71
N THR A 245 12.90 -5.96 -15.98
CA THR A 245 12.76 -7.39 -15.68
C THR A 245 12.00 -7.63 -14.38
N TYR A 246 11.89 -6.62 -13.52
CA TYR A 246 11.12 -6.63 -12.28
C TYR A 246 10.67 -5.18 -12.02
N PRO A 247 9.40 -4.94 -11.66
CA PRO A 247 8.84 -5.40 -10.40
C PRO A 247 7.42 -5.96 -10.57
N LEU A 248 7.32 -7.22 -11.00
CA LEU A 248 6.06 -7.96 -10.88
C LEU A 248 6.05 -8.74 -9.56
N PRO A 249 4.88 -8.91 -8.93
CA PRO A 249 4.73 -9.80 -7.78
C PRO A 249 5.26 -11.19 -8.11
N SER A 250 5.80 -11.88 -7.10
CA SER A 250 5.93 -13.33 -7.23
C SER A 250 4.54 -13.95 -7.41
N HIS A 251 4.47 -15.13 -8.03
CA HIS A 251 3.18 -15.79 -8.30
C HIS A 251 2.31 -15.92 -7.04
N SER A 252 2.93 -16.15 -5.87
CA SER A 252 2.26 -16.26 -4.57
C SER A 252 1.56 -14.98 -4.12
N TYR A 253 1.95 -13.82 -4.66
CA TYR A 253 1.44 -12.50 -4.28
C TYR A 253 0.89 -11.72 -5.48
N ARG A 254 0.54 -12.41 -6.56
CA ARG A 254 0.04 -11.81 -7.80
C ARG A 254 -1.21 -10.93 -7.61
N ASP A 255 -1.98 -11.23 -6.57
CA ASP A 255 -3.23 -10.55 -6.25
C ASP A 255 -3.00 -9.34 -5.32
N TYR A 256 -1.77 -9.10 -4.85
CA TYR A 256 -1.45 -7.97 -4.00
C TYR A 256 -1.15 -6.72 -4.84
N PRO A 257 -1.67 -5.54 -4.47
CA PRO A 257 -1.49 -4.34 -5.26
C PRO A 257 -0.02 -3.90 -5.29
N PHE A 258 0.55 -3.78 -6.49
CA PHE A 258 1.81 -3.05 -6.73
C PHE A 258 1.59 -1.54 -6.83
N TYR A 259 0.32 -1.14 -6.85
CA TYR A 259 -0.12 0.21 -7.10
C TYR A 259 -0.28 0.98 -5.79
N THR A 260 0.29 2.19 -5.76
CA THR A 260 0.06 3.17 -4.70
C THR A 260 -1.02 4.16 -5.15
N PRO A 261 -2.14 4.28 -4.43
CA PRO A 261 -3.12 5.34 -4.66
C PRO A 261 -2.47 6.72 -4.67
N GLY A 262 -2.81 7.55 -5.66
CA GLY A 262 -2.35 8.93 -5.73
C GLY A 262 -0.88 9.13 -6.13
N GLY A 263 -0.17 8.08 -6.56
CA GLY A 263 1.21 8.20 -7.04
C GLY A 263 2.24 8.46 -5.94
N SER A 264 1.86 8.27 -4.67
CA SER A 264 2.73 8.42 -3.49
C SER A 264 3.79 7.31 -3.34
N ASP A 265 3.97 6.47 -4.37
CA ASP A 265 5.01 5.45 -4.40
C ASP A 265 6.36 6.13 -4.59
N LYS A 266 7.17 6.18 -3.53
CA LYS A 266 8.53 6.75 -3.63
C LYS A 266 9.60 5.66 -3.65
N ARG A 267 9.22 4.39 -3.90
CA ARG A 267 10.20 3.31 -4.13
C ARG A 267 11.20 3.64 -5.23
N TRP A 268 10.81 4.43 -6.23
CA TRP A 268 11.65 4.70 -7.42
C TRP A 268 12.15 6.15 -7.51
N MET A 269 11.94 6.96 -6.48
CA MET A 269 12.54 8.30 -6.48
C MET A 269 14.05 8.14 -6.30
N GLY A 270 14.84 8.57 -7.29
CA GLY A 270 16.30 8.46 -7.19
C GLY A 270 16.97 7.37 -8.05
N SER A 271 16.35 6.86 -9.13
CA SER A 271 16.89 5.84 -10.05
C SER A 271 17.98 6.24 -11.07
N GLY A 272 18.44 7.48 -11.11
CA GLY A 272 19.44 8.01 -12.03
C GLY A 272 20.87 7.99 -11.48
N ALA A 273 21.86 8.03 -12.39
CA ALA A 273 23.29 7.86 -12.08
C ALA A 273 23.93 8.91 -11.14
N LEU A 274 23.22 9.99 -10.80
CA LEU A 274 23.69 11.10 -9.95
C LEU A 274 22.82 11.30 -8.69
N GLU A 275 21.84 10.43 -8.44
CA GLU A 275 20.79 10.70 -7.46
C GLU A 275 21.23 10.40 -6.01
N GLU A 276 20.57 11.05 -5.04
CA GLU A 276 21.08 11.28 -3.67
C GLU A 276 22.34 12.16 -3.58
N GLU A 277 22.64 12.97 -4.60
CA GLU A 277 23.86 13.81 -4.67
C GLU A 277 25.16 13.00 -4.46
N GLY A 278 25.18 11.76 -4.95
CA GLY A 278 26.28 10.80 -4.76
C GLY A 278 26.38 10.22 -3.35
N MET A 279 25.35 10.40 -2.51
CA MET A 279 25.23 9.70 -1.23
C MET A 279 24.80 8.25 -1.44
N GLN A 280 25.05 7.43 -0.43
CA GLN A 280 24.66 6.04 -0.40
C GLN A 280 24.11 5.71 0.98
N TRP A 281 23.18 4.76 1.01
CA TRP A 281 22.66 4.17 2.25
C TRP A 281 23.76 3.45 3.01
N VAL A 282 23.98 3.88 4.25
CA VAL A 282 24.98 3.30 5.16
C VAL A 282 24.34 2.77 6.44
N GLY A 283 24.94 1.73 7.02
CA GLY A 283 24.41 1.10 8.24
C GLY A 283 23.17 0.23 7.98
N GLY A 284 22.30 0.06 8.98
CA GLY A 284 21.04 -0.67 8.83
C GLY A 284 19.95 0.18 8.20
N LEU A 285 19.00 -0.45 7.49
CA LEU A 285 17.75 0.17 7.04
C LEU A 285 16.58 -0.47 7.78
N MET A 286 15.86 0.30 8.59
CA MET A 286 14.68 -0.17 9.32
C MET A 286 13.43 0.06 8.49
N LEU A 287 12.54 -0.92 8.44
CA LEU A 287 11.26 -0.92 7.73
C LEU A 287 10.13 -1.18 8.73
N THR A 288 9.11 -0.33 8.69
CA THR A 288 7.92 -0.49 9.54
C THR A 288 6.66 -0.02 8.83
N THR A 289 5.50 -0.40 9.36
CA THR A 289 4.18 -0.08 8.83
C THR A 289 3.52 0.96 9.71
N GLN A 290 3.12 2.09 9.13
CA GLN A 290 2.35 3.13 9.80
C GLN A 290 0.88 3.07 9.37
N ILE A 291 -0.05 3.16 10.30
CA ILE A 291 -1.48 3.17 10.03
C ILE A 291 -1.88 4.55 9.50
N ILE A 292 -2.73 4.60 8.48
CA ILE A 292 -3.26 5.84 7.92
C ILE A 292 -4.48 6.29 8.72
N GLY A 293 -4.40 7.52 9.25
CA GLY A 293 -5.50 8.24 9.90
C GLY A 293 -5.81 9.57 9.22
N SER A 294 -6.73 10.33 9.81
CA SER A 294 -7.26 11.60 9.28
C SER A 294 -6.16 12.62 8.98
N HIS A 295 -5.15 12.70 9.84
CA HIS A 295 -4.07 13.70 9.75
C HIS A 295 -2.81 13.19 9.05
N THR A 296 -2.79 11.91 8.62
CA THR A 296 -1.58 11.30 8.04
C THR A 296 -1.18 11.96 6.72
N ARG A 297 -2.15 12.51 5.98
CA ARG A 297 -2.00 13.18 4.67
C ARG A 297 -1.89 14.70 4.74
N GLU A 298 -2.02 15.30 5.92
CA GLU A 298 -1.89 16.77 6.07
C GLU A 298 -0.43 17.19 5.92
N THR A 299 -0.12 17.95 4.87
CA THR A 299 1.17 18.64 4.74
C THR A 299 1.24 19.80 5.72
N ILE A 300 2.27 19.84 6.56
CA ILE A 300 2.50 20.97 7.47
C ILE A 300 2.84 22.19 6.60
N ALA A 301 1.96 23.19 6.58
CA ALA A 301 2.04 24.33 5.66
C ALA A 301 3.11 25.38 6.03
N ASP A 302 3.64 25.35 7.25
CA ASP A 302 4.38 26.49 7.84
C ASP A 302 5.88 26.24 8.13
N GLY A 303 6.58 25.44 7.32
CA GLY A 303 8.03 25.26 7.47
C GLY A 303 8.76 24.98 6.16
N PRO A 304 10.09 25.24 6.09
CA PRO A 304 10.89 24.69 5.00
C PRO A 304 10.70 23.18 5.00
N PRO A 305 10.49 22.54 3.84
CA PRO A 305 10.12 21.14 3.76
C PRO A 305 11.19 20.27 4.42
N LEU A 306 10.95 19.84 5.66
CA LEU A 306 11.60 18.68 6.26
C LEU A 306 10.97 17.44 5.61
N GLN A 307 11.17 17.33 4.30
CA GLN A 307 10.40 16.56 3.30
C GLN A 307 10.24 15.05 3.59
N GLU A 308 10.91 14.57 4.63
CA GLU A 308 11.02 13.17 5.05
C GLU A 308 10.60 12.96 6.52
N MET A 309 11.01 13.85 7.45
CA MET A 309 10.72 13.69 8.88
C MET A 309 9.25 13.87 9.21
N ASP A 310 8.55 14.74 8.46
CA ASP A 310 7.10 14.92 8.59
C ASP A 310 6.33 13.61 8.42
N ILE A 311 6.87 12.59 7.76
CA ILE A 311 6.20 11.29 7.61
C ILE A 311 5.98 10.62 8.99
N VAL A 312 6.89 10.84 9.94
CA VAL A 312 6.85 10.20 11.27
C VAL A 312 6.56 11.19 12.39
N THR A 313 6.67 12.50 12.14
CA THR A 313 6.34 13.54 13.11
C THR A 313 5.02 14.23 12.78
N GLY A 314 4.12 14.30 13.75
CA GLY A 314 2.82 15.00 13.62
C GLY A 314 1.65 14.26 14.27
N ALA A 315 0.52 14.96 14.39
CA ALA A 315 -0.72 14.36 14.88
C ALA A 315 -1.15 13.20 13.98
N GLY A 316 -1.62 12.09 14.56
CA GLY A 316 -2.07 10.91 13.81
C GLY A 316 -0.96 10.13 13.08
N ARG A 317 0.32 10.42 13.34
CA ARG A 317 1.48 9.72 12.74
C ARG A 317 2.19 8.79 13.72
N ASN A 318 1.63 8.55 14.89
CA ASN A 318 2.21 7.72 15.94
C ASN A 318 1.60 6.31 16.03
N GLN A 319 0.83 5.89 15.03
CA GLN A 319 0.15 4.59 15.01
C GLN A 319 0.86 3.66 14.04
N TYR A 320 1.32 2.51 14.53
CA TYR A 320 2.11 1.55 13.76
C TYR A 320 1.51 0.16 13.83
N ALA A 321 1.68 -0.63 12.78
CA ALA A 321 1.27 -2.03 12.74
C ALA A 321 2.49 -2.93 12.52
N SER A 322 2.35 -4.21 12.85
CA SER A 322 3.43 -5.17 12.60
C SER A 322 3.76 -5.26 11.10
N PHE A 323 5.05 -5.16 10.80
CA PHE A 323 5.66 -5.43 9.51
C PHE A 323 6.57 -6.65 9.63
N SER A 324 6.28 -7.69 8.85
CA SER A 324 6.99 -8.97 8.88
C SER A 324 7.78 -9.21 7.61
N TRP A 325 8.63 -10.25 7.61
CA TRP A 325 9.34 -10.67 6.41
C TRP A 325 8.41 -11.05 5.25
N GLN A 326 7.24 -11.63 5.56
CA GLN A 326 6.23 -11.95 4.54
C GLN A 326 5.75 -10.69 3.82
N ASP A 327 5.53 -9.61 4.58
CA ASP A 327 5.07 -8.33 4.05
C ASP A 327 6.14 -7.68 3.16
N LEU A 328 7.42 -7.80 3.54
CA LEU A 328 8.55 -7.34 2.74
C LEU A 328 8.64 -8.04 1.38
N LEU A 329 8.50 -9.36 1.34
CA LEU A 329 8.58 -10.12 0.08
C LEU A 329 7.46 -9.83 -0.90
N VAL A 330 6.34 -9.27 -0.42
CA VAL A 330 5.26 -8.84 -1.29
C VAL A 330 5.59 -7.53 -1.99
N ILE A 331 6.13 -6.56 -1.25
CA ILE A 331 6.46 -5.23 -1.78
C ILE A 331 7.78 -5.21 -2.56
N ALA A 332 8.69 -6.15 -2.24
CA ALA A 332 10.01 -6.28 -2.83
C ALA A 332 10.42 -7.75 -2.99
N PRO A 333 9.81 -8.51 -3.94
CA PRO A 333 10.07 -9.94 -4.12
C PRO A 333 11.54 -10.29 -4.39
N TRP A 334 12.26 -9.42 -5.09
CA TRP A 334 13.69 -9.60 -5.41
C TRP A 334 14.60 -9.63 -4.17
N MET A 335 14.12 -9.19 -3.01
CA MET A 335 14.87 -9.27 -1.76
C MET A 335 15.06 -10.71 -1.27
N GLN A 336 14.25 -11.66 -1.74
CA GLN A 336 14.38 -13.08 -1.40
C GLN A 336 15.74 -13.65 -1.80
N GLU A 337 16.28 -13.24 -2.95
CA GLU A 337 17.57 -13.71 -3.46
C GLU A 337 18.75 -12.86 -2.95
N ARG A 338 18.47 -11.64 -2.48
CA ARG A 338 19.48 -10.67 -2.02
C ARG A 338 19.83 -10.85 -0.54
N VAL A 339 18.84 -11.17 0.29
CA VAL A 339 19.05 -11.38 1.72
C VAL A 339 19.64 -12.77 1.94
N SER A 340 20.87 -12.81 2.45
CA SER A 340 21.61 -14.06 2.67
C SER A 340 21.07 -14.88 3.83
N LYS A 341 20.53 -14.21 4.86
CA LYS A 341 20.02 -14.84 6.08
C LYS A 341 18.91 -14.01 6.70
N ILE A 342 17.82 -14.66 7.07
CA ILE A 342 16.71 -14.07 7.84
C ILE A 342 16.86 -14.49 9.29
N ILE A 343 16.80 -13.54 10.21
CA ILE A 343 16.97 -13.76 11.65
C ILE A 343 15.71 -13.28 12.35
N TYR A 344 15.10 -14.14 13.17
CA TYR A 344 13.98 -13.76 14.01
C TYR A 344 14.51 -13.36 15.40
N GLY A 345 14.30 -12.10 15.78
CA GLY A 345 14.78 -11.52 17.03
C GLY A 345 16.15 -10.81 16.92
N PRO A 346 16.67 -10.31 18.06
CA PRO A 346 17.85 -9.43 18.12
C PRO A 346 19.18 -10.15 17.86
N GLY A 347 19.16 -11.43 17.51
CA GLY A 347 20.37 -12.21 17.27
C GLY A 347 21.24 -11.59 16.17
N LEU A 348 22.55 -11.55 16.43
CA LEU A 348 23.54 -11.42 15.36
C LEU A 348 23.56 -12.78 14.67
N GLY A 349 23.09 -12.85 13.43
CA GLY A 349 23.10 -14.09 12.68
C GLY A 349 24.55 -14.55 12.49
N ASN A 350 24.99 -15.52 13.29
CA ASN A 350 26.24 -16.24 13.09
C ASN A 350 26.18 -17.13 11.86
#